data_AF-A0A7X3G5B6-F1
#
_entry.id   AF-A0A7X3G5B6-F1
#
_cell.length_a   1.000
_cell.length_b   1.000
_cell.length_c   1.000
_cell.angle_alpha   90.00
_cell.angle_beta   90.00
_cell.angle_gamma   90.00
#
_symmetry.space_group_name_H-M   'P 1'
#
loop_
_entity.id
_entity.type
_entity.pdbx_description
1 polymer ?
#
loop_
_entity_poly.entity_id
_entity_poly.type
_entity_poly.pdbx_seq_one_letter_code
_entity_poly.pdbx_strand_id
1 'polypeptide(L)'
;MNEESYDMDDAVAAIEALHDALASDLEELETRIRALGHSVLLVPEPGNPEVSEFFEARASLHSGLASIAEVLAWIQLKTEEDPEGEVATALQPLPKLRGSVIH
;
A
#
# COMPACT_ATOMS: atom_id res chain seq x y z
N MET A 1 -27.81 7.95 -20.39
CA MET A 1 -26.94 7.28 -19.42
C MET A 1 -25.54 7.47 -19.96
N ASN A 2 -24.81 8.45 -19.45
CA ASN A 2 -23.42 8.68 -19.86
C ASN A 2 -22.56 7.87 -18.90
N GLU A 3 -21.82 6.92 -19.45
CA GLU A 3 -20.79 6.18 -18.72
C GLU A 3 -19.79 7.21 -18.18
N GLU A 4 -19.61 7.24 -16.86
CA GLU A 4 -18.51 7.95 -16.23
C GLU A 4 -17.22 7.26 -16.69
N SER A 5 -16.56 7.85 -17.69
CA SER A 5 -15.18 7.52 -18.03
C SER A 5 -14.33 7.95 -16.83
N TYR A 6 -14.13 7.06 -15.87
CA TYR A 6 -13.15 7.26 -14.81
C TYR A 6 -11.79 7.50 -15.46
N ASP A 7 -11.25 8.70 -15.29
CA ASP A 7 -9.96 9.08 -15.84
C ASP A 7 -8.86 8.29 -15.12
N MET A 8 -7.83 7.87 -15.86
CA MET A 8 -6.69 7.18 -15.27
C MET A 8 -5.97 8.09 -14.26
N ASP A 9 -5.97 9.40 -14.50
CA ASP A 9 -5.43 10.40 -13.58
C ASP A 9 -6.22 10.43 -12.25
N ASP A 10 -7.55 10.29 -12.30
CA ASP A 10 -8.39 10.21 -11.09
C ASP A 10 -8.08 8.92 -10.30
N ALA A 11 -7.82 7.81 -10.98
CA ALA A 11 -7.45 6.55 -10.36
C ALA A 11 -6.05 6.63 -9.71
N VAL A 12 -5.08 7.26 -10.36
CA VAL A 12 -3.73 7.49 -9.80
C VAL A 12 -3.83 8.38 -8.56
N ALA A 13 -4.54 9.51 -8.65
CA ALA A 13 -4.73 10.42 -7.53
C ALA A 13 -5.43 9.73 -6.34
N ALA A 14 -6.40 8.85 -6.61
CA ALA A 14 -7.06 8.07 -5.57
C ALA A 14 -6.11 7.06 -4.89
N ILE A 15 -5.22 6.42 -5.66
CA ILE A 15 -4.22 5.47 -5.14
C ILE A 15 -3.15 6.21 -4.32
N GLU A 16 -2.70 7.38 -4.76
CA GLU A 16 -1.78 8.24 -4.00
C GLU A 16 -2.42 8.73 -2.69
N ALA A 17 -3.69 9.16 -2.74
CA ALA A 17 -4.41 9.54 -1.52
C ALA A 17 -4.56 8.35 -0.54
N LEU A 18 -4.76 7.14 -1.05
CA LEU A 18 -4.78 5.93 -0.22
C LEU A 18 -3.41 5.62 0.38
N HIS A 19 -2.33 5.77 -0.38
CA HIS A 19 -0.96 5.64 0.13
C HIS A 19 -0.72 6.57 1.32
N ASP A 20 -1.07 7.85 1.17
CA ASP A 20 -0.86 8.85 2.21
C ASP A 20 -1.70 8.58 3.45
N ALA A 21 -2.95 8.13 3.28
CA ALA A 21 -3.81 7.72 4.39
C ALA A 21 -3.20 6.55 5.17
N LEU A 22 -2.73 5.49 4.48
CA LEU A 22 -2.11 4.34 5.15
C LEU A 22 -0.78 4.70 5.82
N ALA A 23 -0.01 5.63 5.26
CA ALA A 23 1.23 6.12 5.86
C ALA A 23 0.95 6.90 7.17
N SER A 24 -0.11 7.73 7.16
CA SER A 24 -0.57 8.43 8.36
C SER A 24 -1.05 7.45 9.43
N ASP A 25 -1.84 6.44 9.06
CA ASP A 25 -2.32 5.41 9.99
C ASP A 25 -1.15 4.63 10.62
N LEU A 26 -0.11 4.34 9.84
CA LEU A 26 1.10 3.67 10.31
C LEU A 26 1.87 4.54 11.31
N GLU A 27 2.06 5.83 11.03
CA GLU A 27 2.73 6.76 11.95
C GLU A 27 1.97 6.88 13.29
N GLU A 28 0.64 6.94 13.23
CA GLU A 28 -0.19 6.95 14.43
C GLU A 28 -0.04 5.63 15.22
N LEU A 29 -0.08 4.49 14.53
CA LEU A 29 0.10 3.18 15.14
C LEU A 29 1.46 3.05 15.82
N GLU A 30 2.55 3.47 15.16
CA GLU A 30 3.89 3.46 15.73
C GLU A 30 4.01 4.35 16.96
N THR A 31 3.31 5.49 16.97
CA THR A 31 3.24 6.38 18.12
C THR A 31 2.52 5.72 19.30
N ARG A 32 1.41 5.00 19.05
CA ARG A 32 0.71 4.23 20.08
C ARG A 32 1.57 3.09 20.62
N ILE A 33 2.27 2.34 19.77
CA ILE A 33 3.20 1.28 20.19
C ILE A 33 4.30 1.83 21.10
N ARG A 34 4.90 2.97 20.74
CA ARG A 34 5.91 3.65 21.58
C ARG A 34 5.35 4.09 22.92
N ALA A 35 4.12 4.61 22.94
CA ALA A 35 3.45 5.04 24.18
C ALA A 35 3.18 3.87 25.15
N LEU A 36 3.00 2.65 24.63
CA LEU A 36 2.89 1.42 25.43
C LEU A 36 4.24 0.96 26.02
N GLY A 37 5.32 1.74 25.86
CA GLY A 37 6.66 1.39 26.33
C GLY A 37 7.35 0.31 25.50
N HIS A 38 6.77 -0.08 24.36
CA HIS A 38 7.36 -1.04 23.45
C HIS A 38 8.22 -0.30 22.43
N SER A 39 9.49 -0.70 22.31
CA SER A 39 10.34 -0.24 21.21
C SER A 39 9.78 -0.77 19.89
N VAL A 40 9.77 0.07 18.86
CA VAL A 40 9.40 -0.32 17.48
C VAL A 40 10.26 -1.50 16.98
N LEU A 41 11.43 -1.72 17.58
CA LEU A 41 12.37 -2.79 17.26
C LEU A 41 12.20 -4.07 18.10
N LEU A 42 11.33 -4.09 19.10
CA LEU A 42 11.13 -5.27 19.94
C LEU A 42 10.24 -6.30 19.24
N VAL A 43 10.71 -7.53 19.16
CA VAL A 43 9.89 -8.69 18.79
C VAL A 43 8.85 -8.89 19.90
N PRO A 44 7.55 -9.05 19.59
CA PRO A 44 6.52 -9.25 20.61
C PRO A 44 6.84 -10.49 21.46
N GLU A 45 6.86 -10.31 22.79
CA GLU A 45 6.92 -11.42 23.74
C GLU A 45 5.61 -12.23 23.66
N PRO A 46 5.68 -13.57 23.53
CA PRO A 46 4.50 -14.41 23.47
C PRO A 46 3.80 -14.42 24.84
N GLY A 47 2.85 -13.50 25.03
CA GLY A 47 2.11 -13.39 26.29
C GLY A 47 1.21 -12.15 26.45
N ASN A 48 1.31 -11.16 25.55
CA ASN A 48 0.43 -9.98 25.57
C ASN A 48 -0.40 -9.88 24.28
N PRO A 49 -1.67 -10.31 24.29
CA PRO A 49 -2.51 -10.37 23.09
C PRO A 49 -2.78 -8.99 22.48
N GLU A 50 -2.94 -7.94 23.30
CA GLU A 50 -3.13 -6.56 22.81
C GLU A 50 -1.90 -6.10 22.01
N VAL A 51 -0.70 -6.46 22.47
CA VAL A 51 0.55 -6.14 21.78
C VAL A 51 0.66 -6.91 20.45
N SER A 52 0.16 -8.16 20.38
CA SER A 52 0.11 -8.92 19.12
C SER A 52 -0.71 -8.22 18.05
N GLU A 53 -1.89 -7.69 18.41
CA GLU A 53 -2.77 -6.98 17.47
C GLU A 53 -2.10 -5.72 16.91
N PHE A 54 -1.34 -4.98 17.72
CA PHE A 54 -0.58 -3.81 17.25
C PHE A 54 0.52 -4.19 16.25
N PHE A 55 1.26 -5.28 16.49
CA PHE A 55 2.32 -5.72 15.59
C PHE A 55 1.78 -6.34 14.30
N GLU A 56 0.66 -7.05 14.37
CA GLU A 56 -0.06 -7.55 13.19
C GLU A 56 -0.58 -6.40 12.33
N ALA A 57 -1.26 -5.41 12.93
CA ALA A 57 -1.70 -4.21 12.23
C ALA A 57 -0.53 -3.47 11.57
N ARG A 58 0.61 -3.37 12.26
CA ARG A 58 1.82 -2.73 11.70
C ARG A 58 2.35 -3.50 10.49
N ALA A 59 2.41 -4.82 10.56
CA ALA A 59 2.83 -5.66 9.44
C ALA A 59 1.88 -5.52 8.24
N SER A 60 0.57 -5.52 8.48
CA SER A 60 -0.44 -5.33 7.44
C SER A 60 -0.36 -3.95 6.79
N LEU A 61 -0.12 -2.88 7.55
CA LEU A 61 0.06 -1.53 7.00
C LEU A 61 1.30 -1.41 6.12
N HIS A 62 2.45 -1.96 6.56
CA HIS A 62 3.65 -2.01 5.72
C HIS A 62 3.43 -2.83 4.43
N SER A 63 2.74 -3.97 4.53
CA SER A 63 2.39 -4.82 3.39
C SER A 63 1.49 -4.07 2.38
N GLY A 64 0.49 -3.34 2.88
CA GLY A 64 -0.39 -2.50 2.07
C GLY A 64 0.35 -1.35 1.38
N LEU A 65 1.21 -0.62 2.10
CA LEU A 65 2.03 0.46 1.54
C LEU A 65 2.98 -0.04 0.44
N ALA A 66 3.63 -1.18 0.66
CA ALA A 66 4.48 -1.80 -0.36
C ALA A 66 3.66 -2.17 -1.61
N SER A 67 2.48 -2.76 -1.43
CA SER A 67 1.60 -3.14 -2.53
C SER A 67 1.13 -1.93 -3.35
N ILE A 68 0.79 -0.81 -2.71
CA ILE A 68 0.41 0.42 -3.41
C ILE A 68 1.60 1.02 -4.16
N ALA A 69 2.78 1.06 -3.55
CA ALA A 69 3.99 1.54 -4.21
C ALA A 69 4.32 0.72 -5.47
N GLU A 70 4.11 -0.60 -5.44
CA GLU A 70 4.25 -1.47 -6.61
C GLU A 70 3.26 -1.11 -7.72
N VAL A 71 2.00 -0.82 -7.37
CA VAL A 71 0.98 -0.39 -8.35
C VAL A 71 1.36 0.93 -8.99
N LEU A 72 1.75 1.93 -8.20
CA LEU A 72 2.15 3.24 -8.73
C LEU A 72 3.37 3.15 -9.65
N ALA A 73 4.39 2.38 -9.25
CA ALA A 73 5.57 2.16 -10.07
C ALA A 73 5.24 1.44 -11.38
N TRP A 74 4.28 0.51 -11.36
CA TRP A 74 3.82 -0.17 -12.56
C TRP A 74 3.05 0.77 -13.50
N ILE A 75 2.17 1.62 -12.97
CA ILE A 75 1.47 2.64 -13.76
C ILE A 75 2.48 3.55 -14.44
N GLN A 76 3.46 4.07 -13.68
CA GLN A 76 4.51 4.93 -14.20
C GLN A 76 5.29 4.24 -15.33
N LEU A 77 5.72 2.98 -15.12
CA LEU A 77 6.41 2.20 -16.15
C LEU A 77 5.58 2.08 -17.44
N LYS A 78 4.26 1.86 -17.32
CA LYS A 78 3.38 1.74 -18.48
C LYS A 78 3.16 3.05 -19.21
N THR A 79 3.07 4.17 -18.49
CA THR A 79 3.00 5.51 -19.08
C THR A 79 4.31 5.87 -19.80
N GLU A 80 5.46 5.44 -19.29
CA GLU A 80 6.76 5.63 -19.96
C GLU A 80 6.90 4.77 -21.24
N GLU A 81 6.36 3.55 -21.25
CA GLU A 81 6.39 2.61 -22.40
C GLU A 81 5.43 3.01 -23.53
N ASP A 82 4.27 3.62 -23.20
CA ASP A 82 3.27 4.08 -24.17
C ASP A 82 2.70 5.46 -23.78
N PRO A 83 3.41 6.55 -24.14
CA PRO A 83 3.00 7.91 -23.77
C PRO A 83 1.79 8.43 -24.57
N GLU A 84 1.41 7.77 -25.68
CA GLU A 84 0.25 8.15 -26.51
C GLU A 84 -1.02 7.37 -26.16
N GLY A 85 -0.93 6.33 -25.31
CA GLY A 85 -2.07 5.66 -24.70
C GLY A 85 -2.89 4.78 -25.65
N GLU A 86 -2.31 4.27 -26.74
CA GLU A 86 -3.01 3.36 -27.65
C GLU A 86 -3.21 1.96 -27.04
N VAL A 87 -2.35 1.55 -26.11
CA VAL A 87 -2.51 0.31 -25.36
C VAL A 87 -3.37 0.60 -24.15
N ALA A 88 -4.64 0.19 -24.21
CA ALA A 88 -5.55 0.15 -23.07
C ALA A 88 -4.86 -0.50 -21.85
N THR A 89 -4.36 0.35 -20.94
CA THR A 89 -3.72 0.01 -19.66
C THR A 89 -4.62 -0.85 -18.77
N ALA A 90 -5.92 -0.87 -19.07
CA ALA A 90 -6.97 -1.57 -18.34
C ALA A 90 -6.84 -3.11 -18.26
N LEU A 91 -5.91 -3.76 -18.99
CA LEU A 91 -5.88 -5.24 -19.07
C LEU A 91 -4.52 -5.91 -18.84
N GLN A 92 -3.44 -5.15 -18.61
CA GLN A 92 -2.15 -5.80 -18.32
C GLN A 92 -2.06 -6.11 -16.81
N PRO A 93 -1.92 -7.39 -16.41
CA PRO A 93 -1.76 -7.72 -15.01
C PRO A 93 -0.45 -7.13 -14.47
N LEU A 94 -0.46 -6.71 -13.21
CA LEU A 94 0.76 -6.38 -12.49
C LEU A 94 1.78 -7.50 -12.71
N PRO A 95 3.05 -7.18 -13.06
CA PRO A 95 4.07 -8.18 -13.20
C PRO A 95 4.13 -8.95 -11.88
N LYS A 96 3.95 -10.27 -11.94
CA LYS A 96 4.08 -11.11 -10.76
C LYS A 96 5.53 -10.99 -10.28
N LEU A 97 5.77 -10.16 -9.27
CA LEU A 97 7.02 -10.16 -8.54
C LEU A 97 7.16 -11.56 -7.94
N ARG A 98 8.10 -12.33 -8.50
CA ARG A 98 8.41 -13.67 -8.01
C ARG A 98 8.89 -13.54 -6.58
N GLY A 99 8.05 -13.93 -5.61
CA GLY A 99 8.46 -14.16 -4.23
C GLY A 99 7.79 -13.29 -3.16
N SER A 100 6.94 -12.33 -3.50
CA SER A 100 6.21 -11.57 -2.48
C SER A 100 4.98 -12.35 -2.01
N VAL A 101 5.09 -13.00 -0.85
CA VAL A 101 3.91 -13.44 -0.10
C VAL A 101 3.33 -12.17 0.53
N ILE A 102 2.21 -11.70 0.00
CA ILE A 102 1.40 -10.71 0.71
C ILE A 102 0.75 -11.47 1.87
N HIS A 103 1.26 -11.20 3.07
CA HIS A 103 0.75 -11.72 4.33
C HIS A 103 -0.45 -10.89 4.80
#